data_AF-A0A6J6UB09-F1
#
_entry.id   AF-A0A6J6UB09-F1
#
_cell.length_a   1.000
_cell.length_b   1.000
_cell.length_c   1.000
_cell.angle_alpha   90.00
_cell.angle_beta   90.00
_cell.angle_gamma   90.00
#
_symmetry.space_group_name_H-M   'P 1'
#
loop_
_entity.id
_entity.type
_entity.pdbx_description
1 polymer ?
#
loop_
_entity_poly.entity_id
_entity_poly.type
_entity_poly.pdbx_seq_one_letter_code
_entity_poly.pdbx_strand_id
1 'polypeptide(L)'
;MSERCPTCSLHFERVEGHWIGAIGVNTVVITAAMLLVLMTVTFVLFPDPIPQVMIAVELAIAGIGPLLFFPASRTLWSAIDLLMRPLNFGEVDPRFVLVDPDRDRRPKSP
;
A
#
# COMPACT_ATOMS: atom_id res chain seq x y z
N MET A 1 5.42 -15.95 1.82
CA MET A 1 4.52 -14.82 2.11
C MET A 1 3.36 -15.38 2.92
N SER A 2 3.05 -14.85 4.11
CA SER A 2 1.90 -15.36 4.86
C SER A 2 0.61 -14.87 4.21
N GLU A 3 -0.37 -15.76 4.10
CA GLU A 3 -1.70 -15.44 3.56
C GLU A 3 -2.54 -14.64 4.56
N ARG A 4 -2.21 -14.81 5.85
CA ARG A 4 -2.88 -14.15 6.97
C ARG A 4 -1.92 -13.38 7.84
N CYS A 5 -2.45 -12.34 8.49
CA CYS A 5 -1.76 -11.62 9.55
C CYS A 5 -1.54 -12.56 10.77
N PRO A 6 -0.32 -12.69 11.30
CA PRO A 6 -0.07 -13.54 12.48
C PRO A 6 -0.69 -12.98 13.77
N THR A 7 -1.02 -11.69 13.79
CA THR A 7 -1.59 -11.01 14.97
C THR A 7 -3.11 -11.09 14.99
N CYS A 8 -3.78 -10.64 13.92
CA CYS A 8 -5.24 -10.50 13.88
C CYS A 8 -5.97 -11.45 12.91
N SER A 9 -5.25 -12.41 12.31
CA SER A 9 -5.75 -13.41 11.35
C SER A 9 -6.38 -12.89 10.05
N LEU A 10 -6.33 -11.58 9.80
CA LEU A 10 -6.81 -10.95 8.56
C LEU A 10 -6.22 -11.63 7.34
N HIS A 11 -7.08 -12.06 6.42
CA HIS A 11 -6.69 -12.58 5.12
C HIS A 11 -6.29 -11.42 4.21
N PHE A 12 -5.05 -11.42 3.70
CA PHE A 12 -4.57 -10.29 2.89
C PHE A 12 -5.25 -10.21 1.51
N GLU A 13 -5.64 -11.33 0.92
CA GLU A 13 -6.35 -11.36 -0.37
C GLU A 13 -7.87 -11.43 -0.14
N ARG A 14 -8.47 -10.36 0.41
CA ARG A 14 -9.91 -10.35 0.79
C ARG A 14 -10.86 -10.51 -0.39
N VAL A 15 -10.44 -10.05 -1.56
CA VAL A 15 -11.20 -10.10 -2.81
C VAL A 15 -10.26 -10.56 -3.92
N GLU A 16 -10.82 -11.18 -4.95
CA GLU A 16 -10.05 -11.51 -6.14
C GLU A 16 -9.45 -10.23 -6.75
N GLY A 17 -8.13 -10.22 -6.96
CA GLY A 17 -7.43 -9.06 -7.50
C GLY A 17 -7.09 -7.98 -6.46
N HIS A 18 -7.21 -8.25 -5.16
CA HIS A 18 -6.75 -7.33 -4.11
C HIS A 18 -5.26 -7.00 -4.27
N TRP A 19 -4.44 -7.96 -4.71
CA TRP A 19 -3.02 -7.73 -5.01
C TRP A 19 -2.77 -6.63 -6.07
N ILE A 20 -3.69 -6.40 -7.00
CA ILE A 20 -3.56 -5.36 -8.06
C ILE A 20 -3.51 -3.97 -7.43
N GLY A 21 -4.31 -3.73 -6.40
CA GLY A 21 -4.28 -2.45 -5.69
C GLY A 21 -2.95 -2.21 -4.96
N ALA A 22 -2.33 -3.26 -4.42
CA ALA A 22 -0.98 -3.16 -3.86
C ALA A 22 0.07 -2.83 -4.93
N ILE A 23 -0.07 -3.33 -6.16
CA ILE A 23 0.78 -2.92 -7.30
C ILE A 23 0.51 -1.47 -7.70
N GLY A 24 -0.75 -1.06 -7.73
CA GLY A 24 -1.15 0.32 -8.04
C GLY A 24 -0.51 1.32 -7.07
N VAL A 25 -0.65 1.09 -5.76
CA VAL A 25 -0.02 1.92 -4.72
C VAL A 25 1.50 1.95 -4.89
N ASN A 26 2.13 0.80 -5.14
CA ASN A 26 3.58 0.70 -5.32
C ASN A 26 4.02 1.53 -6.53
N THR A 27 3.34 1.37 -7.66
CA THR A 27 3.64 2.09 -8.91
C THR A 27 3.51 3.60 -8.72
N VAL A 28 2.43 4.06 -8.08
CA VAL A 28 2.21 5.49 -7.81
C VAL A 28 3.33 6.06 -6.95
N VAL A 29 3.67 5.38 -5.84
CA VAL A 29 4.71 5.88 -4.92
C VAL A 29 6.09 5.88 -5.57
N ILE A 30 6.46 4.82 -6.28
CA ILE A 30 7.78 4.74 -6.94
C ILE A 30 7.88 5.76 -8.06
N THR A 31 6.86 5.90 -8.90
CA THR A 31 6.87 6.89 -9.98
C THR A 31 6.89 8.32 -9.42
N ALA A 32 6.17 8.59 -8.33
CA ALA A 32 6.23 9.89 -7.66
C ALA A 32 7.63 10.16 -7.06
N ALA A 33 8.26 9.16 -6.45
CA ALA A 33 9.62 9.29 -5.93
C ALA A 33 10.63 9.57 -7.05
N MET A 34 10.53 8.86 -8.19
CA MET A 34 11.33 9.12 -9.38
C MET A 34 11.15 10.56 -9.88
N LEU A 35 9.90 11.01 -10.06
CA LEU A 35 9.63 12.38 -10.49
C LEU A 35 10.23 13.43 -9.53
N LEU A 36 10.10 13.22 -8.21
CA LEU A 36 10.66 14.11 -7.21
C LEU A 36 12.19 14.15 -7.25
N VAL A 37 12.85 13.00 -7.42
CA VAL A 37 14.31 12.92 -7.56
C VAL A 37 14.76 13.62 -8.84
N LEU A 38 14.13 13.32 -9.98
CA LEU A 38 14.39 13.97 -11.25
C LEU A 38 14.29 15.49 -11.14
N MET A 39 13.18 16.01 -10.62
CA MET A 39 12.97 17.44 -10.44
C MET A 39 14.05 18.04 -9.52
N THR A 40 14.24 17.47 -8.33
CA THR A 40 15.15 18.01 -7.32
C THR A 40 16.58 18.10 -7.86
N VAL A 41 17.09 17.03 -8.46
CA VAL A 41 18.47 17.04 -8.95
C VAL A 41 18.62 17.96 -10.17
N THR A 42 17.61 18.00 -11.06
CA THR A 42 17.64 18.92 -12.21
C THR A 42 17.73 20.37 -11.76
N PHE A 43 16.94 20.79 -10.76
CA PHE A 43 16.97 22.17 -10.27
C PHE A 43 18.23 22.49 -9.45
N VAL A 44 18.77 21.52 -8.71
CA VAL A 44 19.99 21.71 -7.89
C VAL A 44 21.25 21.78 -8.74
N LEU A 45 21.36 20.96 -9.79
CA LEU A 45 22.55 20.91 -10.65
C LEU A 45 22.47 21.85 -11.87
N PHE A 46 21.40 22.64 -11.98
CA PHE A 46 21.29 23.63 -13.06
C PHE A 46 22.40 24.70 -12.94
N PRO A 47 23.08 25.09 -14.04
CA PRO A 47 22.84 24.76 -15.45
C PRO A 47 23.61 23.54 -15.98
N ASP A 48 24.44 22.88 -15.17
CA ASP A 48 25.34 21.81 -15.58
C ASP A 48 24.92 20.42 -15.02
N PRO A 49 23.79 19.84 -15.50
CA PRO A 49 23.36 18.53 -15.04
C PRO A 49 24.33 17.43 -15.49
N ILE A 50 24.34 16.30 -14.76
CA ILE A 50 25.12 15.10 -15.10
C ILE A 50 24.14 13.97 -15.49
N PRO A 51 23.73 13.86 -16.76
CA PRO A 51 22.61 12.98 -17.15
C PRO A 51 22.88 11.50 -16.90
N GLN A 52 24.13 11.05 -16.99
CA GLN A 52 24.49 9.64 -16.77
C GLN A 52 24.23 9.21 -15.33
N VAL A 53 24.57 10.05 -14.36
CA VAL A 53 24.31 9.80 -12.94
C VAL A 53 22.80 9.77 -12.69
N MET A 54 22.06 10.70 -13.29
CA MET A 54 20.60 10.74 -13.16
C MET A 54 19.93 9.48 -13.70
N ILE A 55 20.29 9.06 -14.91
CA ILE A 55 19.74 7.84 -15.51
C ILE A 55 20.06 6.62 -14.62
N ALA A 56 21.29 6.52 -14.11
CA ALA A 56 21.68 5.41 -13.23
C ALA A 56 20.85 5.38 -11.93
N VAL A 57 20.62 6.54 -11.32
CA VAL A 57 19.79 6.66 -10.10
C VAL A 57 18.33 6.31 -10.39
N GLU A 58 17.75 6.83 -11.46
CA GLU A 58 16.37 6.54 -11.85
C GLU A 58 16.16 5.05 -12.16
N LEU A 59 17.09 4.42 -12.87
CA LEU A 59 17.06 2.98 -13.13
C LEU A 59 17.17 2.16 -11.84
N ALA A 60 18.00 2.60 -10.89
CA ALA A 60 18.12 1.96 -9.59
C ALA A 60 16.80 2.06 -8.80
N ILE A 61 16.16 3.23 -8.79
CA ILE A 61 14.86 3.43 -8.14
C ILE A 61 13.79 2.57 -8.83
N ALA A 62 13.73 2.56 -10.16
CA ALA A 62 12.77 1.78 -10.92
C ALA A 62 12.92 0.27 -10.72
N GLY A 63 14.15 -0.24 -10.62
CA GLY A 63 14.42 -1.67 -10.46
C GLY A 63 14.32 -2.15 -9.01
N ILE A 64 14.87 -1.40 -8.05
CA ILE A 64 15.01 -1.81 -6.66
C ILE A 64 13.86 -1.27 -5.80
N GLY A 65 13.40 -0.05 -6.08
CA GLY A 65 12.37 0.64 -5.32
C GLY A 65 11.09 -0.18 -5.16
N PRO A 66 10.48 -0.72 -6.24
CA PRO A 66 9.29 -1.55 -6.14
C PRO A 66 9.45 -2.73 -5.21
N LEU A 67 10.60 -3.42 -5.29
CA LEU A 67 10.89 -4.62 -4.50
C LEU A 67 11.00 -4.30 -3.01
N LEU A 68 11.70 -3.21 -2.67
CA LEU A 68 11.86 -2.78 -1.28
C LEU A 68 10.56 -2.23 -0.69
N PHE A 69 9.78 -1.51 -1.50
CA PHE A 69 8.55 -0.86 -1.05
C PHE A 69 7.32 -1.79 -1.07
N PHE A 70 7.39 -2.95 -1.72
CA PHE A 70 6.25 -3.85 -1.88
C PHE A 70 5.55 -4.23 -0.57
N PRO A 71 6.26 -4.57 0.54
CA PRO A 71 5.60 -4.89 1.80
C PRO A 71 4.77 -3.71 2.34
N ALA A 72 5.33 -2.50 2.33
CA ALA A 72 4.63 -1.29 2.77
C ALA A 72 3.43 -0.97 1.87
N SER A 73 3.58 -1.19 0.56
CA SER A 73 2.49 -1.03 -0.41
C SER A 73 1.30 -1.95 -0.14
N ARG A 74 1.57 -3.22 0.23
CA ARG A 74 0.51 -4.16 0.62
C ARG A 74 -0.22 -3.68 1.87
N THR A 75 0.52 -3.25 2.91
CA THR A 75 -0.08 -2.72 4.13
C THR A 75 -0.93 -1.48 3.87
N LEU A 76 -0.41 -0.54 3.08
CA LEU A 76 -1.11 0.69 2.74
C LEU A 76 -2.38 0.40 1.93
N TRP A 77 -2.29 -0.49 0.94
CA TRP A 77 -3.46 -0.92 0.17
C TRP A 77 -4.49 -1.64 1.05
N SER A 78 -4.09 -2.56 1.93
CA SER A 78 -5.03 -3.21 2.85
C SER A 78 -5.73 -2.21 3.79
N ALA A 79 -5.03 -1.17 4.24
CA ALA A 79 -5.65 -0.10 5.03
C ALA A 79 -6.66 0.71 4.20
N ILE A 80 -6.31 1.08 2.97
CA ILE A 80 -7.20 1.78 2.03
C ILE A 80 -8.44 0.93 1.73
N ASP A 81 -8.26 -0.37 1.45
CA ASP A 81 -9.36 -1.31 1.24
C ASP A 81 -10.26 -1.42 2.47
N LEU A 82 -9.71 -1.51 3.68
CA LEU A 82 -10.50 -1.56 4.93
C LEU A 82 -11.30 -0.27 5.18
N LEU A 83 -10.79 0.89 4.75
CA LEU A 83 -11.52 2.16 4.80
C LEU A 83 -12.69 2.19 3.82
N MET A 84 -12.51 1.64 2.61
CA MET A 84 -13.56 1.59 1.58
C MET A 84 -14.55 0.45 1.78
N ARG A 85 -14.07 -0.69 2.28
CA ARG A 85 -14.76 -1.96 2.49
C ARG A 85 -14.44 -2.44 3.90
N PRO A 86 -15.22 -2.00 4.89
CA PRO A 86 -15.06 -2.40 6.28
C PRO A 86 -15.03 -3.92 6.46
N LEU A 87 -14.58 -4.36 7.63
CA LEU A 87 -14.55 -5.79 7.97
C LEU A 87 -15.95 -6.39 7.96
N ASN A 88 -16.06 -7.57 7.36
CA ASN A 88 -17.22 -8.45 7.56
C ASN A 88 -17.06 -9.24 8.86
N PHE A 89 -18.17 -9.73 9.39
CA PHE A 89 -18.17 -10.58 10.58
C PHE A 89 -17.28 -11.82 10.37
N GLY A 90 -16.43 -12.11 11.35
CA GLY A 90 -15.55 -13.29 11.35
C GLY A 90 -14.31 -13.20 10.44
N GLU A 91 -14.04 -12.05 9.81
CA GLU A 91 -12.84 -11.89 8.96
C GLU A 91 -11.52 -11.78 9.74
N VAL A 92 -11.60 -11.39 11.01
CA VAL A 92 -10.45 -11.21 11.92
C VAL A 92 -10.74 -11.88 13.27
N ASP A 93 -9.70 -12.15 14.05
CA ASP A 93 -9.84 -12.65 15.42
C ASP A 93 -10.72 -11.68 16.24
N PRO A 94 -11.82 -12.17 16.86
CA PRO A 94 -12.75 -11.35 17.66
C PRO A 94 -12.09 -10.49 18.74
N ARG A 95 -10.91 -10.88 19.22
CA ARG A 95 -10.13 -10.11 20.21
C ARG A 95 -9.70 -8.73 19.71
N PHE A 96 -9.61 -8.54 18.39
CA PHE A 96 -9.21 -7.28 17.76
C PHE A 96 -10.40 -6.45 17.27
N VAL A 97 -11.64 -6.90 17.49
CA VAL A 97 -12.85 -6.18 17.10
C VAL A 97 -13.28 -5.25 18.23
N LEU A 98 -13.13 -3.94 18.04
CA LEU A 98 -13.55 -2.92 19.01
C LEU A 98 -15.06 -2.64 18.94
N VAL A 99 -15.59 -2.57 17.72
CA VAL A 99 -17.02 -2.35 17.44
C VAL A 99 -17.43 -3.40 16.44
N ASP A 100 -18.44 -4.19 16.80
CA ASP A 100 -19.02 -5.20 15.92
C ASP A 100 -20.36 -4.64 15.40
N PRO A 101 -20.47 -4.28 14.11
CA PRO A 101 -21.67 -3.66 13.57
C PRO A 101 -22.92 -4.50 13.75
N ASP A 102 -22.82 -5.82 13.76
CA ASP A 102 -23.99 -6.70 13.85
C ASP A 102 -24.35 -7.05 15.30
N ARG A 103 -23.37 -7.13 16.20
CA ARG A 103 -23.62 -7.19 17.65
C ARG A 103 -24.13 -5.86 18.22
N ASP A 104 -23.57 -4.76 17.76
CA ASP A 104 -23.77 -3.42 18.34
C ASP A 104 -24.87 -2.62 17.61
N ARG A 105 -25.38 -3.11 16.46
CA ARG A 105 -26.63 -2.59 15.86
C ARG A 105 -27.79 -2.91 16.81
N ARG A 106 -28.50 -1.87 17.26
CA ARG A 106 -29.79 -2.08 17.93
C ARG A 106 -30.72 -2.85 16.99
N PRO A 107 -31.45 -3.87 17.48
CA PRO A 107 -32.49 -4.49 16.68
C PRO A 107 -33.47 -3.42 16.19
N LYS A 108 -33.82 -3.46 14.91
CA LYS A 108 -34.94 -2.63 14.40
C LYS A 108 -36.18 -3.06 15.19
N SER A 109 -36.78 -2.14 15.92
CA SER A 109 -38.07 -2.37 16.57
C SER A 109 -39.08 -2.77 15.49
N PRO A 110 -39.94 -3.78 15.76
CA PRO A 110 -40.96 -4.23 14.82
C PRO A 110 -41.95 -3.12 14.46
#